data_AF-A0A7G5ZH75-F1
#
_entry.id   AF-A0A7G5ZH75-F1
#
_cell.length_a   1.000
_cell.length_b   1.000
_cell.length_c   1.000
_cell.angle_alpha   90.00
_cell.angle_beta   90.00
_cell.angle_gamma   90.00
#
_symmetry.space_group_name_H-M   'P 1'
#
loop_
_entity.id
_entity.type
_entity.pdbx_description
1 polymer ?
#
loop_
_entity_poly.entity_id
_entity_poly.type
_entity_poly.pdbx_seq_one_letter_code
_entity_poly.pdbx_strand_id
1 'polypeptide(L)'
;MPVRYATGSRCGVRSGRRRRARTTAASQASGVAPSPRCPADVRVTRDLAYGGDPAERFDVYAPRAGSSGASVIFMVHSGGWKHGDKGVAA
;
A
#
# COMPACT_ATOMS: atom_id res chain seq x y z
N MET A 1 -15.51 -20.45 -31.89
CA MET A 1 -16.63 -19.92 -31.08
C MET A 1 -16.48 -18.41 -30.94
N PRO A 2 -17.29 -17.56 -31.59
CA PRO A 2 -17.22 -16.12 -31.36
C PRO A 2 -18.05 -15.72 -30.14
N VAL A 3 -17.39 -15.15 -29.13
CA VAL A 3 -18.02 -14.55 -27.95
C VAL A 3 -18.66 -13.23 -28.37
N ARG A 4 -19.99 -13.13 -28.25
CA ARG A 4 -20.74 -11.90 -28.46
C ARG A 4 -20.86 -11.16 -27.12
N TYR A 5 -20.47 -9.88 -27.08
CA TYR A 5 -20.76 -9.00 -25.95
C TYR A 5 -22.05 -8.22 -26.23
N ALA A 6 -23.01 -8.31 -25.30
CA ALA A 6 -24.24 -7.54 -25.33
C ALA A 6 -23.98 -6.13 -24.77
N THR A 7 -24.31 -5.11 -25.56
CA THR A 7 -24.32 -3.70 -25.14
C THR A 7 -25.60 -3.40 -24.37
N GLY A 8 -25.47 -3.24 -23.06
CA GLY A 8 -26.57 -2.90 -22.15
C GLY A 8 -26.64 -1.39 -21.85
N SER A 9 -27.76 -0.82 -22.24
CA SER A 9 -28.44 0.44 -21.89
C SER A 9 -27.91 1.31 -20.74
N ARG A 10 -27.78 2.62 -21.04
CA ARG A 10 -27.52 3.70 -20.07
C ARG A 10 -28.76 3.93 -19.21
N CYS A 11 -28.64 3.67 -17.91
CA CYS A 11 -29.62 4.09 -16.90
C CYS A 11 -29.42 5.58 -16.58
N GLY A 12 -30.46 6.39 -16.75
CA GLY A 12 -30.41 7.84 -16.57
C GLY A 12 -30.15 8.27 -15.13
N VAL A 13 -29.31 9.30 -14.97
CA VAL A 13 -29.00 9.91 -13.67
C VAL A 13 -30.09 10.93 -13.32
N ARG A 14 -30.93 10.63 -12.32
CA ARG A 14 -31.80 11.63 -11.66
C ARG A 14 -30.97 12.42 -10.66
N SER A 15 -30.91 13.73 -10.86
CA SER A 15 -30.25 14.71 -9.97
C SER A 15 -31.05 14.92 -8.68
N GLY A 16 -30.82 14.07 -7.68
CA GLY A 16 -31.27 14.31 -6.31
C GLY A 16 -30.36 15.31 -5.59
N ARG A 17 -30.91 16.45 -5.15
CA ARG A 17 -30.23 17.49 -4.37
C ARG A 17 -29.85 16.94 -2.98
N ARG A 18 -28.64 16.43 -2.82
CA ARG A 18 -28.14 15.89 -1.53
C ARG A 18 -27.77 17.02 -0.57
N ARG A 19 -28.51 17.16 0.53
CA ARG A 19 -28.12 18.00 1.68
C ARG A 19 -26.84 17.41 2.29
N ARG A 20 -25.75 18.17 2.33
CA ARG A 20 -24.49 17.78 2.99
C ARG A 20 -24.68 17.84 4.51
N ALA A 21 -24.76 16.68 5.15
CA ALA A 21 -24.52 16.59 6.59
C ALA A 21 -23.01 16.78 6.83
N ARG A 22 -22.65 17.73 7.70
CA ARG A 22 -21.27 17.91 8.17
C ARG A 22 -20.97 16.78 9.16
N THR A 23 -20.24 15.78 8.75
CA THR A 23 -19.59 14.84 9.66
C THR A 23 -18.35 15.52 10.24
N THR A 24 -18.36 15.80 11.54
CA THR A 24 -17.16 16.13 12.31
C THR A 24 -16.21 14.94 12.23
N ALA A 25 -15.03 15.14 11.65
CA ALA A 25 -13.99 14.11 11.57
C ALA A 25 -13.52 13.76 12.99
N ALA A 26 -13.78 12.53 13.42
CA ALA A 26 -13.19 11.99 14.63
C ALA A 26 -11.67 11.83 14.44
N SER A 27 -10.92 12.33 15.42
CA SER A 27 -9.46 12.20 15.52
C SER A 27 -9.04 10.73 15.47
N GLN A 28 -8.22 10.36 14.48
CA GLN A 28 -7.63 9.03 14.41
C GLN A 28 -6.42 9.01 15.37
N ALA A 29 -6.66 8.55 16.59
CA ALA A 29 -5.59 8.17 17.49
C ALA A 29 -4.89 6.94 16.89
N SER A 30 -3.62 7.12 16.49
CA SER A 30 -2.76 6.04 15.99
C SER A 30 -2.50 5.03 17.09
N GLY A 31 -3.38 4.04 17.22
CA GLY A 31 -3.06 2.80 17.91
C GLY A 31 -2.01 2.06 17.10
N VAL A 32 -0.83 1.81 17.69
CA VAL A 32 0.16 0.91 17.11
C VAL A 32 -0.43 -0.50 17.19
N ALA A 33 -1.13 -0.90 16.12
CA ALA A 33 -1.54 -2.28 15.95
C ALA A 33 -0.28 -3.15 15.85
N PRO A 34 -0.25 -4.35 16.46
CA PRO A 34 0.86 -5.26 16.31
C PRO A 34 1.01 -5.60 14.83
N SER A 35 2.22 -5.44 14.37
CA SER A 35 2.66 -5.72 13.03
C SER A 35 2.41 -7.20 12.69
N PRO A 36 1.98 -7.53 11.45
CA PRO A 36 1.96 -8.90 11.00
C PRO A 36 3.39 -9.46 11.08
N ARG A 37 3.56 -10.54 11.84
CA ARG A 37 4.85 -11.20 11.99
C ARG A 37 5.32 -11.71 10.62
N CYS A 38 6.53 -11.36 10.25
CA CYS A 38 7.16 -11.88 9.04
C CYS A 38 7.26 -13.41 9.12
N PRO A 39 6.98 -14.16 8.03
CA PRO A 39 7.20 -15.60 8.00
C PRO A 39 8.63 -15.98 8.40
N ALA A 40 8.79 -17.11 9.10
CA ALA A 40 10.07 -17.48 9.73
C ALA A 40 11.22 -17.70 8.73
N ASP A 41 10.89 -18.05 7.49
CA ASP A 41 11.79 -18.31 6.37
C ASP A 41 12.24 -17.04 5.63
N VAL A 42 11.74 -15.86 6.01
CA VAL A 42 12.14 -14.57 5.44
C VAL A 42 13.13 -13.87 6.38
N ARG A 43 14.21 -13.36 5.81
CA ARG A 43 15.13 -12.42 6.44
C ARG A 43 14.74 -11.01 6.01
N VAL A 44 14.57 -10.13 7.00
CA VAL A 44 14.31 -8.71 6.77
C VAL A 44 15.53 -7.90 7.20
N THR A 45 16.10 -7.13 6.27
CA THR A 45 17.11 -6.10 6.57
C THR A 45 16.40 -4.77 6.53
N ARG A 46 16.28 -4.11 7.68
CA ARG A 46 15.56 -2.85 7.85
C ARG A 46 16.47 -1.64 7.63
N ASP A 47 15.88 -0.53 7.18
CA ASP A 47 16.47 0.82 7.21
C ASP A 47 17.79 0.98 6.44
N LEU A 48 17.92 0.26 5.32
CA LEU A 48 19.06 0.41 4.41
C LEU A 48 19.02 1.79 3.76
N ALA A 49 20.06 2.58 3.99
CA ALA A 49 20.21 3.89 3.38
C ALA A 49 20.61 3.75 1.91
N TYR A 50 19.97 4.54 1.04
CA TYR A 50 20.39 4.71 -0.35
C TYR A 50 20.83 6.15 -0.66
N GLY A 51 20.61 7.07 0.28
CA GLY A 51 20.97 8.47 0.16
C GLY A 51 21.30 9.09 1.51
N GLY A 52 21.46 10.42 1.50
CA GLY A 52 21.89 11.19 2.67
C GLY A 52 20.74 11.67 3.54
N ASP A 53 19.53 11.77 2.99
CA ASP A 53 18.36 12.20 3.75
C ASP A 53 17.89 11.06 4.69
N PRO A 54 17.48 11.37 5.94
CA PRO A 54 16.99 10.34 6.86
C PRO A 54 15.83 9.48 6.32
N ALA A 55 15.01 10.01 5.42
CA ALA A 55 13.90 9.29 4.78
C ALA A 55 14.32 8.45 3.57
N GLU A 56 15.55 8.60 3.05
CA GLU A 56 16.09 7.83 1.93
C GLU A 56 16.54 6.42 2.38
N ARG A 57 15.55 5.63 2.81
CA ARG A 57 15.70 4.31 3.43
C ARG A 57 14.72 3.31 2.82
N PHE A 58 15.13 2.04 2.71
CA PHE A 58 14.24 0.94 2.33
C PHE A 58 14.53 -0.33 3.12
N ASP A 59 13.59 -1.28 3.03
CA ASP A 59 13.71 -2.60 3.66
C ASP A 59 13.88 -3.67 2.58
N VAL A 60 14.75 -4.65 2.84
CA VAL A 60 14.94 -5.81 1.96
C VAL A 60 14.34 -7.04 2.63
N TYR A 61 13.44 -7.70 1.90
CA TYR A 61 12.84 -8.97 2.27
C TYR A 61 13.41 -10.04 1.34
N ALA A 62 14.13 -11.01 1.91
CA ALA A 62 14.75 -12.07 1.15
C ALA A 62 14.54 -13.43 1.83
N PRO A 63 14.38 -14.53 1.09
CA PRO A 63 14.40 -15.86 1.67
C PRO A 63 15.71 -16.10 2.44
N ARG A 64 15.64 -16.80 3.57
CA ARG A 64 16.83 -17.19 4.34
C ARG A 64 17.76 -18.12 3.56
N ALA A 65 17.22 -18.91 2.65
CA ALA A 65 17.97 -19.81 1.77
C ALA A 65 17.78 -19.40 0.31
N GLY A 66 18.89 -19.25 -0.44
CA GLY A 66 18.86 -19.15 -1.90
C GLY A 66 18.35 -17.83 -2.49
N SER A 67 19.00 -16.71 -2.18
CA SER A 67 18.68 -15.39 -2.78
C SER A 67 19.55 -15.02 -4.00
N SER A 68 20.57 -15.81 -4.34
CA SER A 68 21.47 -15.52 -5.46
C SER A 68 20.76 -15.72 -6.80
N GLY A 69 20.74 -14.70 -7.65
CA GLY A 69 20.09 -14.74 -8.97
C GLY A 69 18.55 -14.66 -8.92
N ALA A 70 17.95 -14.40 -7.76
CA ALA A 70 16.51 -14.21 -7.64
C ALA A 70 16.04 -12.90 -8.29
N SER A 71 14.82 -12.90 -8.85
CA SER A 71 14.19 -11.69 -9.37
C SER A 71 13.88 -10.70 -8.25
N VAL A 72 14.05 -9.41 -8.54
CA VAL A 72 13.80 -8.32 -7.59
C VAL A 72 12.48 -7.64 -7.90
N ILE A 73 11.64 -7.48 -6.87
CA ILE A 73 10.45 -6.63 -6.92
C ILE A 73 10.71 -5.43 -6.03
N PHE A 74 10.51 -4.22 -6.57
CA PHE A 74 10.67 -2.98 -5.83
C PHE A 74 9.31 -2.31 -5.66
N MET A 75 8.91 -2.06 -4.41
CA MET A 75 7.63 -1.45 -4.07
C MET A 75 7.85 -0.01 -3.62
N VAL A 76 7.10 0.91 -4.23
CA VAL A 76 7.06 2.31 -3.82
C VAL A 76 5.63 2.63 -3.40
N HIS A 77 5.45 3.07 -2.16
CA HIS A 77 4.14 3.42 -1.66
C HIS A 77 3.65 4.72 -2.30
N SER A 78 2.33 4.89 -2.32
CA SER A 78 1.71 6.16 -2.70
C SER A 78 1.65 7.12 -1.49
N GLY A 79 0.72 8.07 -1.47
CA GLY A 79 0.61 9.08 -0.42
C GLY A 79 0.61 10.52 -0.94
N GLY A 80 0.33 10.69 -2.23
CA GLY A 80 0.10 11.99 -2.85
C GLY A 80 1.32 12.93 -2.79
N TRP A 81 2.54 12.37 -2.73
CA TRP A 81 3.81 13.11 -2.69
C TRP A 81 4.02 13.98 -1.45
N LYS A 82 3.19 13.82 -0.42
CA LYS A 82 3.27 14.62 0.81
C LYS A 82 3.39 13.78 2.07
N HIS A 83 2.93 12.55 2.00
CA HIS A 83 2.89 11.63 3.12
C HIS A 83 3.22 10.23 2.63
N GLY A 84 3.48 9.32 3.56
CA GLY A 84 3.75 7.92 3.29
C GLY A 84 4.98 7.46 4.05
N ASP A 85 5.02 6.15 4.31
CA ASP A 85 6.11 5.50 5.02
C ASP A 85 6.26 4.06 4.52
N LYS A 86 7.43 3.47 4.75
CA LYS A 86 7.74 2.07 4.40
C LYS A 86 7.21 1.06 5.44
N GLY A 87 6.61 1.54 6.52
CA GLY A 87 6.26 0.75 7.68
C GLY A 87 4.92 0.04 7.53
N VAL A 88 4.96 -1.27 7.77
CA VAL A 88 3.85 -2.00 8.43
C VAL A 88 4.39 -2.63 9.72
N ALA A 89 5.21 -1.88 10.48
CA ALA A 89 5.93 -2.32 11.69
C ALA A 89 6.50 -3.78 11.59
N ALA A 90 7.09 -4.38 12.63
CA ALA A 90 7.34 -5.84 12.71
C ALA A 90 7.00 -6.32 14.12
#